data_AF-A0A829ND81-F1
#
_entry.id   AF-A0A829ND81-F1
#
_cell.length_a   1.000
_cell.length_b   1.000
_cell.length_c   1.000
_cell.angle_alpha   90.00
_cell.angle_beta   90.00
_cell.angle_gamma   90.00
#
_symmetry.space_group_name_H-M   'P 1'
#
loop_
_entity.id
_entity.type
_entity.pdbx_description
1 polymer ?
#
loop_
_entity_poly.entity_id
_entity_poly.type
_entity_poly.pdbx_seq_one_letter_code
_entity_poly.pdbx_strand_id
1 'polypeptide(L)'
;MKIGLRGGHSPNCKGAIGLIDEQAEVRKIYNELVPMLQAVGHTVIDCNSNASNVSGELSDGTNKANGAGCDIYVTLHMNAAGAASAGGTEVWLYDASNQTMNTIASNICNNFAGKGFTNRGVKYSSGYHDLNASNMPGMIVETLFCTGTDDVARYRSLGTKGIAEPIAKAIDSRSSACSEQKNNQNTGIEQEGEEEMKCLFTVEGKGAVYYFDGQKVITLGHPDELKIIQQIYKDNNGKDMPCYKWSPKAPWYARLMSVIYSKETTSI
;
A
#
# COMPACT_ATOMS: atom_id res chain seq x y z
N MET A 1 -4.94 -9.71 -1.15
CA MET A 1 -5.59 -9.13 -2.35
C MET A 1 -5.08 -9.85 -3.59
N LYS A 2 -5.90 -9.93 -4.64
CA LYS A 2 -5.49 -10.25 -6.01
C LYS A 2 -5.08 -8.94 -6.71
N ILE A 3 -3.82 -8.82 -7.09
CA ILE A 3 -3.22 -7.60 -7.64
C ILE A 3 -2.90 -7.85 -9.11
N GLY A 4 -3.52 -7.10 -10.02
CA GLY A 4 -3.04 -7.02 -11.39
C GLY A 4 -1.78 -6.17 -11.39
N LEU A 5 -0.62 -6.75 -11.73
CA LEU A 5 0.65 -6.04 -11.74
C LEU A 5 1.21 -6.00 -13.15
N ARG A 6 1.64 -4.82 -13.58
CA ARG A 6 2.28 -4.60 -14.88
C ARG A 6 3.53 -3.75 -14.70
N GLY A 7 4.64 -4.17 -15.29
CA GLY A 7 5.71 -3.25 -15.67
C GLY A 7 5.33 -2.67 -17.02
N GLY A 8 5.13 -1.36 -17.06
CA GLY A 8 4.61 -0.63 -18.22
C GLY A 8 5.42 -0.87 -19.49
N HIS A 9 4.79 -0.57 -20.62
CA HIS A 9 5.32 -0.82 -21.96
C HIS A 9 5.52 -2.31 -22.27
N SER A 10 5.92 -2.59 -23.51
CA SER A 10 6.23 -3.94 -23.97
C SER A 10 7.63 -4.00 -24.57
N PRO A 11 8.29 -5.18 -24.60
CA PRO A 11 9.56 -5.35 -25.32
C PRO A 11 9.51 -4.92 -26.79
N ASN A 12 8.32 -4.91 -27.40
CA ASN A 12 8.06 -4.57 -28.80
C ASN A 12 7.46 -3.16 -28.98
N CYS A 13 7.16 -2.45 -27.89
CA CYS A 13 6.59 -1.11 -27.85
C CYS A 13 7.13 -0.43 -26.59
N LYS A 14 8.37 0.06 -26.69
CA LYS A 14 9.08 0.63 -25.55
C LYS A 14 8.55 2.01 -25.18
N GLY A 15 8.76 2.35 -23.91
CA GLY A 15 8.52 3.67 -23.36
C GLY A 15 9.69 4.61 -23.56
N ALA A 16 9.92 5.46 -22.56
CA ALA A 16 11.01 6.40 -22.57
C ALA A 16 12.38 5.69 -22.53
N ILE A 17 13.32 6.21 -23.32
CA ILE A 17 14.72 5.78 -23.31
C ILE A 17 15.56 7.00 -22.95
N GLY A 18 16.05 7.02 -21.72
CA GLY A 18 16.91 8.07 -21.19
C GLY A 18 18.32 7.54 -20.92
N LEU A 19 18.82 7.81 -19.71
CA LEU A 19 20.05 7.21 -19.20
C LEU A 19 19.90 5.71 -18.94
N ILE A 20 18.65 5.24 -18.84
CA ILE A 20 18.22 3.84 -18.73
C ILE A 20 16.95 3.66 -19.58
N ASP A 21 16.69 2.42 -20.00
CA ASP A 21 15.49 2.03 -20.77
C ASP A 21 14.35 1.74 -19.79
N GLU A 22 13.30 2.58 -19.79
CA GLU A 22 12.15 2.46 -18.89
C GLU A 22 11.60 1.03 -18.90
N GLN A 23 11.29 0.50 -20.07
CA GLN A 23 10.62 -0.80 -20.21
C GLN A 23 11.47 -1.92 -19.60
N ALA A 24 12.78 -1.89 -19.88
CA ALA A 24 13.70 -2.89 -19.34
C ALA A 24 13.80 -2.81 -17.81
N GLU A 25 13.90 -1.60 -17.25
CA GLU A 25 14.10 -1.43 -15.81
C GLU A 25 12.82 -1.66 -15.00
N VAL A 26 11.64 -1.24 -15.48
CA VAL A 26 10.37 -1.54 -14.80
C VAL A 26 10.04 -3.03 -14.81
N ARG A 27 10.50 -3.78 -15.82
CA ARG A 27 10.40 -5.26 -15.83
C ARG A 27 11.27 -5.90 -14.76
N LYS A 28 12.45 -5.34 -14.46
CA LYS A 28 13.29 -5.83 -13.35
C LYS A 28 12.67 -5.50 -11.99
N ILE A 29 12.12 -4.29 -11.81
CA ILE A 29 11.41 -3.92 -10.57
C ILE A 29 10.19 -4.82 -10.37
N TYR A 30 9.43 -5.10 -11.44
CA TYR A 30 8.32 -6.06 -11.42
C TYR A 30 8.75 -7.43 -10.88
N ASN A 31 9.86 -7.98 -11.39
CA ASN A 31 10.35 -9.30 -10.98
C ASN A 31 10.76 -9.36 -9.49
N GLU A 32 11.20 -8.25 -8.91
CA GLU A 32 11.48 -8.15 -7.46
C GLU A 32 10.19 -7.96 -6.65
N LEU A 33 9.23 -7.20 -7.16
CA LEU A 33 7.99 -6.86 -6.45
C LEU A 33 7.04 -8.06 -6.32
N VAL A 34 6.95 -8.91 -7.35
CA VAL A 34 6.09 -10.11 -7.34
C VAL A 34 6.32 -10.99 -6.11
N PRO A 35 7.54 -11.51 -5.84
CA PRO A 35 7.77 -12.35 -4.67
C PRO A 35 7.57 -11.61 -3.34
N MET A 36 7.84 -10.30 -3.28
CA MET A 36 7.58 -9.51 -2.06
C MET A 36 6.09 -9.46 -1.72
N LEU A 37 5.24 -9.21 -2.71
CA LEU A 37 3.78 -9.17 -2.53
C LEU A 37 3.22 -10.57 -2.23
N GLN A 38 3.74 -11.61 -2.88
CA GLN A 38 3.33 -12.99 -2.63
C GLN A 38 3.71 -13.47 -1.22
N ALA A 39 4.89 -13.10 -0.74
CA ALA A 39 5.39 -13.48 0.59
C ALA A 39 4.48 -13.00 1.74
N VAL A 40 3.75 -11.91 1.54
CA VAL A 40 2.84 -11.33 2.53
C VAL A 40 1.36 -11.69 2.29
N GLY A 41 1.10 -12.64 1.37
CA GLY A 41 -0.22 -13.24 1.17
C GLY A 41 -1.07 -12.61 0.06
N HIS A 42 -0.49 -11.76 -0.80
CA HIS A 42 -1.17 -11.31 -2.01
C HIS A 42 -1.04 -12.35 -3.14
N THR A 43 -2.04 -12.39 -4.02
CA THR A 43 -1.95 -13.08 -5.31
C THR A 43 -1.60 -12.05 -6.37
N VAL A 44 -0.58 -12.30 -7.19
CA VAL A 44 -0.20 -11.40 -8.28
C VAL A 44 -0.62 -12.01 -9.61
N ILE A 45 -1.34 -11.22 -10.42
CA ILE A 45 -1.72 -11.55 -11.79
C ILE A 45 -0.79 -10.79 -12.73
N ASP A 46 -0.06 -11.53 -13.56
CA ASP A 46 0.82 -10.97 -14.58
C ASP A 46 0.02 -10.25 -15.68
N CYS A 47 0.06 -8.92 -15.67
CA CYS A 47 -0.60 -8.06 -16.64
C CYS A 47 0.37 -7.45 -17.65
N ASN A 48 1.56 -8.04 -17.83
CA ASN A 48 2.54 -7.57 -18.81
C ASN A 48 2.11 -7.87 -20.25
N SER A 49 2.56 -7.07 -21.22
CA SER A 49 2.26 -7.25 -22.64
C SER A 49 3.53 -7.49 -23.47
N ASN A 50 3.33 -8.10 -24.64
CA ASN A 50 4.31 -8.20 -25.73
C ASN A 50 3.78 -7.56 -27.03
N ALA A 51 2.67 -6.82 -26.99
CA ALA A 51 2.09 -6.19 -28.18
C ALA A 51 3.01 -5.11 -28.75
N SER A 52 3.05 -4.96 -30.07
CA SER A 52 3.99 -4.07 -30.77
C SER A 52 3.48 -2.64 -30.99
N ASN A 53 2.39 -2.26 -30.32
CA ASN A 53 1.84 -0.90 -30.38
C ASN A 53 1.19 -0.51 -29.05
N VAL A 54 1.08 0.80 -28.83
CA VAL A 54 0.60 1.41 -27.58
C VAL A 54 -0.82 0.94 -27.22
N SER A 55 -1.75 0.96 -28.18
CA SER A 55 -3.14 0.56 -27.90
C SER A 55 -3.24 -0.91 -27.48
N GLY A 56 -2.52 -1.80 -28.17
CA GLY A 56 -2.49 -3.22 -27.87
C GLY A 56 -1.88 -3.50 -26.50
N GLU A 57 -0.76 -2.86 -26.18
CA GLU A 57 -0.03 -3.18 -24.95
C GLU A 57 -0.72 -2.64 -23.68
N LEU A 58 -1.39 -1.49 -23.79
CA LEU A 58 -2.30 -0.96 -22.78
C LEU A 58 -3.53 -1.87 -22.60
N SER A 59 -4.18 -2.27 -23.70
CA SER A 59 -5.39 -3.10 -23.67
C SER A 59 -5.12 -4.49 -23.10
N ASP A 60 -3.98 -5.11 -23.44
CA ASP A 60 -3.56 -6.39 -22.88
C ASP A 60 -3.51 -6.36 -21.35
N GLY A 61 -2.88 -5.32 -20.78
CA GLY A 61 -2.74 -5.17 -19.34
C GLY A 61 -4.08 -5.05 -18.63
N THR A 62 -4.93 -4.14 -19.11
CA THR A 62 -6.27 -3.94 -18.52
C THR A 62 -7.17 -5.16 -18.72
N ASN A 63 -7.13 -5.81 -19.89
CA ASN A 63 -7.95 -7.00 -20.15
C ASN A 63 -7.56 -8.18 -19.25
N LYS A 64 -6.27 -8.38 -18.99
CA LYS A 64 -5.80 -9.41 -18.05
C LYS A 64 -6.26 -9.12 -16.62
N ALA A 65 -6.10 -7.88 -16.15
CA ALA A 65 -6.55 -7.48 -14.82
C ALA A 65 -8.07 -7.63 -14.65
N ASN A 66 -8.83 -7.19 -15.66
CA ASN A 66 -10.29 -7.26 -15.71
C ASN A 66 -10.79 -8.70 -15.75
N GLY A 67 -10.24 -9.52 -16.65
CA GLY A 67 -10.62 -10.93 -16.80
C GLY A 67 -10.29 -11.77 -15.57
N ALA A 68 -9.24 -11.42 -14.82
CA ALA A 68 -8.89 -12.08 -13.58
C ALA A 68 -9.70 -11.58 -12.36
N GLY A 69 -10.47 -10.49 -12.50
CA GLY A 69 -11.21 -9.87 -11.39
C GLY A 69 -10.27 -9.47 -10.24
N CYS A 70 -9.25 -8.67 -10.54
CA CYS A 70 -8.31 -8.15 -9.53
C CYS A 70 -8.97 -7.15 -8.58
N ASP A 71 -8.46 -7.07 -7.34
CA ASP A 71 -8.89 -6.09 -6.33
C ASP A 71 -8.33 -4.69 -6.62
N ILE A 72 -7.09 -4.62 -7.11
CA ILE A 72 -6.41 -3.40 -7.57
C ILE A 72 -5.56 -3.70 -8.80
N TYR A 73 -5.27 -2.65 -9.58
CA TYR A 73 -4.37 -2.72 -10.73
C TYR A 73 -3.22 -1.72 -10.57
N VAL A 74 -1.98 -2.22 -10.59
CA VAL A 74 -0.76 -1.43 -10.33
C VAL A 74 0.14 -1.52 -11.55
N THR A 75 0.48 -0.37 -12.12
CA THR A 75 1.40 -0.27 -13.25
C THR A 75 2.66 0.49 -12.84
N LEU A 76 3.83 -0.06 -13.17
CA LEU A 76 5.14 0.50 -12.85
C LEU A 76 5.70 1.20 -14.08
N HIS A 77 6.07 2.46 -13.92
CA HIS A 77 6.60 3.33 -14.96
C HIS A 77 7.85 4.09 -14.50
N MET A 78 8.54 4.71 -15.45
CA MET A 78 9.56 5.72 -15.18
C MET A 78 9.28 6.96 -16.01
N ASN A 79 9.33 8.10 -15.36
CA ASN A 79 9.04 9.38 -15.98
C ASN A 79 10.21 9.81 -16.90
N ALA A 80 9.96 10.81 -17.73
CA ALA A 80 10.97 11.43 -18.57
C ALA A 80 10.72 12.92 -18.72
N ALA A 81 11.80 13.69 -18.70
CA ALA A 81 11.77 15.12 -18.98
C ALA A 81 13.05 15.55 -19.70
N GLY A 82 12.98 16.67 -20.42
CA GLY A 82 14.14 17.24 -21.12
C GLY A 82 15.22 17.81 -20.20
N ALA A 83 14.86 18.20 -18.98
CA ALA A 83 15.81 18.68 -17.97
C ALA A 83 16.40 17.48 -17.19
N ALA A 84 17.72 17.34 -17.22
CA ALA A 84 18.43 16.26 -16.50
C ALA A 84 18.33 16.36 -14.96
N SER A 85 17.92 17.53 -14.43
CA SER A 85 17.66 17.77 -13.02
C SER A 85 16.23 17.40 -12.60
N ALA A 86 15.35 17.03 -13.53
CA ALA A 86 14.04 16.51 -13.18
C ALA A 86 14.19 15.14 -12.54
N GLY A 87 13.49 14.93 -11.43
CA GLY A 87 13.55 13.69 -10.68
C GLY A 87 12.40 13.58 -9.68
N GLY A 88 12.28 12.39 -9.11
CA GLY A 88 11.31 12.06 -8.08
C GLY A 88 10.22 11.09 -8.51
N THR A 89 9.40 10.75 -7.52
CA THR A 89 8.34 9.75 -7.61
C THR A 89 6.97 10.41 -7.53
N GLU A 90 6.05 10.03 -8.43
CA GLU A 90 4.63 10.38 -8.38
C GLU A 90 3.75 9.16 -8.61
N VAL A 91 2.54 9.19 -8.07
CA VAL A 91 1.55 8.14 -8.31
C VAL A 91 0.28 8.77 -8.85
N TRP A 92 -0.19 8.28 -10.00
CA TRP A 92 -1.44 8.71 -10.60
C TRP A 92 -2.58 7.75 -10.25
N LEU A 93 -3.71 8.31 -9.87
CA LEU A 93 -4.98 7.63 -9.65
C LEU A 93 -6.04 8.22 -10.59
N TYR A 94 -7.16 7.52 -10.78
CA TYR A 94 -8.25 8.04 -11.61
C TYR A 94 -8.83 9.33 -11.02
N ASP A 95 -9.17 9.30 -9.73
CA ASP A 95 -9.65 10.42 -8.94
C ASP A 95 -9.35 10.23 -7.44
N ALA A 96 -9.80 11.18 -6.60
CA ALA A 96 -9.58 11.16 -5.16
C ALA A 96 -10.64 10.35 -4.37
N SER A 97 -11.61 9.69 -5.03
CA SER A 97 -12.77 9.09 -4.35
C SER A 97 -12.42 7.84 -3.54
N ASN A 98 -11.36 7.12 -3.89
CA ASN A 98 -10.93 5.91 -3.20
C ASN A 98 -9.84 6.20 -2.16
N GLN A 99 -10.25 6.37 -0.89
CA GLN A 99 -9.32 6.72 0.18
C GLN A 99 -8.21 5.68 0.40
N THR A 100 -8.49 4.38 0.24
CA THR A 100 -7.48 3.32 0.38
C THR A 100 -6.39 3.46 -0.68
N MET A 101 -6.77 3.71 -1.94
CA MET A 101 -5.79 3.93 -3.01
C MET A 101 -4.98 5.21 -2.78
N ASN A 102 -5.60 6.27 -2.29
CA ASN A 102 -4.92 7.51 -1.93
C ASN A 102 -3.87 7.31 -0.83
N THR A 103 -4.21 6.54 0.21
CA THR A 103 -3.27 6.20 1.27
C THR A 103 -2.10 5.36 0.75
N ILE A 104 -2.36 4.33 -0.07
CA ILE A 104 -1.29 3.52 -0.67
C ILE A 104 -0.39 4.40 -1.55
N ALA A 105 -0.96 5.20 -2.45
CA ALA A 105 -0.24 6.10 -3.34
C ALA A 105 0.63 7.11 -2.58
N SER A 106 0.08 7.74 -1.55
CA SER A 106 0.82 8.67 -0.68
C SER A 106 1.97 7.98 0.04
N ASN A 107 1.72 6.77 0.57
CA ASN A 107 2.75 5.97 1.24
C ASN A 107 3.87 5.55 0.28
N ILE A 108 3.56 5.22 -0.98
CA ILE A 108 4.59 4.99 -2.01
C ILE A 108 5.48 6.23 -2.14
N CYS A 109 4.90 7.40 -2.41
CA CYS A 109 5.68 8.63 -2.58
C CYS A 109 6.51 8.98 -1.34
N ASN A 110 5.97 8.79 -0.13
CA ASN A 110 6.69 9.01 1.13
C ASN A 110 7.83 8.01 1.34
N ASN A 111 7.62 6.73 1.02
CA ASN A 111 8.65 5.70 1.13
C ASN A 111 9.82 5.97 0.17
N PHE A 112 9.54 6.42 -1.05
CA PHE A 112 10.57 6.84 -1.99
C PHE A 112 11.31 8.11 -1.51
N ALA A 113 10.60 9.05 -0.89
CA ALA A 113 11.21 10.22 -0.25
C ALA A 113 12.23 9.82 0.83
N GLY A 114 11.88 8.81 1.65
CA GLY A 114 12.79 8.22 2.64
C GLY A 114 14.02 7.53 2.04
N LYS A 115 14.00 7.20 0.75
CA LYS A 115 15.18 6.72 -0.01
C LYS A 115 15.95 7.84 -0.73
N GLY A 116 15.47 9.08 -0.61
CA GLY A 116 16.11 10.29 -1.14
C GLY A 116 15.64 10.72 -2.53
N PHE A 117 14.55 10.14 -3.06
CA PHE A 117 13.89 10.66 -4.25
C PHE A 117 13.02 11.88 -3.91
N THR A 118 12.81 12.79 -4.86
CA THR A 118 11.85 13.89 -4.64
C THR A 118 10.43 13.34 -4.56
N ASN A 119 9.68 13.67 -3.51
CA ASN A 119 8.26 13.36 -3.44
C ASN A 119 7.46 14.34 -4.31
N ARG A 120 6.82 13.84 -5.37
CA ARG A 120 6.01 14.65 -6.30
C ARG A 120 4.51 14.47 -6.09
N GLY A 121 4.13 13.70 -5.07
CA GLY A 121 2.77 13.55 -4.60
C GLY A 121 1.90 12.59 -5.41
N VAL A 122 0.65 12.51 -4.97
CA VAL A 122 -0.43 11.80 -5.67
C VAL A 122 -1.08 12.76 -6.65
N LYS A 123 -1.38 12.26 -7.85
CA LYS A 123 -2.01 13.02 -8.94
C LYS A 123 -3.24 12.28 -9.47
N TYR A 124 -4.10 13.00 -10.19
CA TYR A 124 -5.37 12.47 -10.67
C TYR A 124 -5.55 12.71 -12.16
N SER A 125 -6.03 11.71 -12.88
CA SER A 125 -6.37 11.81 -14.30
C SER A 125 -7.33 10.70 -14.72
N SER A 126 -8.41 11.06 -15.40
CA SER A 126 -9.30 10.12 -16.08
C SER A 126 -8.86 9.80 -17.52
N GLY A 127 -7.79 10.42 -18.00
CA GLY A 127 -7.33 10.31 -19.38
C GLY A 127 -6.41 9.13 -19.67
N TYR A 128 -5.79 8.53 -18.65
CA TYR A 128 -4.87 7.40 -18.85
C TYR A 128 -5.63 6.07 -18.97
N HIS A 129 -5.30 5.29 -20.01
CA HIS A 129 -5.96 4.02 -20.31
C HIS A 129 -5.97 3.06 -19.12
N ASP A 130 -4.82 2.85 -18.47
CA ASP A 130 -4.72 1.93 -17.32
C ASP A 130 -5.64 2.33 -16.15
N LEU A 131 -5.98 3.61 -16.03
CA LEU A 131 -6.87 4.13 -14.97
C LEU A 131 -8.34 4.13 -15.39
N ASN A 132 -8.65 4.29 -16.68
CA ASN A 132 -10.03 4.44 -17.16
C ASN A 132 -10.65 3.15 -17.72
N ALA A 133 -9.84 2.20 -18.19
CA ALA A 133 -10.29 0.95 -18.79
C ALA A 133 -10.21 -0.24 -17.81
N SER A 134 -9.59 -0.06 -16.64
CA SER A 134 -9.61 -1.04 -15.56
C SER A 134 -10.95 -0.99 -14.80
N ASN A 135 -11.52 -2.17 -14.51
CA ASN A 135 -12.79 -2.31 -13.78
C ASN A 135 -12.61 -2.18 -12.26
N MET A 136 -11.37 -2.28 -11.79
CA MET A 136 -10.97 -2.14 -10.39
C MET A 136 -10.14 -0.86 -10.23
N PRO A 137 -9.97 -0.36 -9.00
CA PRO A 137 -9.12 0.80 -8.76
C PRO A 137 -7.68 0.60 -9.28
N GLY A 138 -7.26 1.48 -10.19
CA GLY A 138 -5.94 1.47 -10.80
C GLY A 138 -4.98 2.53 -10.21
N MET A 139 -3.68 2.26 -10.32
CA MET A 139 -2.64 3.27 -10.11
C MET A 139 -1.50 3.14 -11.14
N ILE A 140 -0.92 4.28 -11.51
CA ILE A 140 0.32 4.38 -12.28
C ILE A 140 1.40 4.91 -11.34
N VAL A 141 2.41 4.10 -11.07
CA VAL A 141 3.54 4.46 -10.21
C VAL A 141 4.70 4.89 -11.10
N GLU A 142 4.91 6.20 -11.20
CA GLU A 142 6.09 6.78 -11.83
C GLU A 142 7.24 6.74 -10.83
N THR A 143 8.02 5.66 -10.85
CA THR A 143 8.98 5.34 -9.79
C THR A 143 10.11 6.37 -9.67
N LEU A 144 10.69 6.79 -10.79
CA LEU A 144 11.75 7.78 -10.92
C LEU A 144 11.82 8.30 -12.36
N PHE A 145 12.66 9.29 -12.65
CA PHE A 145 12.90 9.78 -14.00
C PHE A 145 14.04 9.02 -14.68
N CYS A 146 13.76 8.28 -15.77
CA CYS A 146 14.78 7.57 -16.54
C CYS A 146 15.79 8.51 -17.24
N THR A 147 15.45 9.80 -17.38
CA THR A 147 16.32 10.87 -17.89
C THR A 147 17.03 11.67 -16.79
N GLY A 148 16.65 11.49 -15.52
CA GLY A 148 17.17 12.26 -14.39
C GLY A 148 18.49 11.71 -13.87
N THR A 149 19.55 12.52 -13.87
CA THR A 149 20.90 12.05 -13.48
C THR A 149 20.95 11.55 -12.04
N ASP A 150 20.39 12.31 -11.10
CA ASP A 150 20.40 11.96 -9.67
C ASP A 150 19.51 10.76 -9.36
N ASP A 151 18.34 10.68 -10.01
CA ASP A 151 17.40 9.57 -9.89
C ASP A 151 18.05 8.26 -10.37
N VAL A 152 18.69 8.27 -11.54
CA VAL A 152 19.34 7.08 -12.11
C VAL A 152 20.57 6.67 -11.29
N ALA A 153 21.35 7.62 -10.78
CA ALA A 153 22.46 7.33 -9.87
C ALA A 153 21.95 6.65 -8.58
N ARG A 154 20.87 7.17 -8.00
CA ARG A 154 20.24 6.60 -6.80
C ARG A 154 19.63 5.22 -7.06
N TYR A 155 18.94 5.05 -8.19
CA TYR A 155 18.44 3.75 -8.65
C TYR A 155 19.56 2.71 -8.72
N ARG A 156 20.69 3.04 -9.37
CA ARG A 156 21.85 2.14 -9.47
C ARG A 156 22.45 1.80 -8.11
N SER A 157 22.46 2.75 -7.18
CA SER A 157 22.95 2.52 -5.81
C SER A 157 22.02 1.63 -4.98
N LEU A 158 20.70 1.77 -5.13
CA LEU A 158 19.70 1.00 -4.39
C LEU A 158 19.44 -0.39 -4.98
N GLY A 159 19.66 -0.53 -6.30
CA GLY A 159 19.26 -1.69 -7.07
C GLY A 159 17.74 -1.80 -7.24
N THR A 160 17.31 -2.75 -8.07
CA THR A 160 15.90 -3.04 -8.38
C THR A 160 15.09 -3.35 -7.13
N LYS A 161 15.66 -4.14 -6.21
CA LYS A 161 15.05 -4.51 -4.93
C LYS A 161 14.76 -3.28 -4.07
N GLY A 162 15.69 -2.33 -3.99
CA GLY A 162 15.53 -1.10 -3.19
C GLY A 162 14.44 -0.15 -3.70
N ILE A 163 13.93 -0.39 -4.92
CA ILE A 163 12.82 0.34 -5.54
C ILE A 163 11.50 -0.42 -5.40
N ALA A 164 11.53 -1.74 -5.50
CA ALA A 164 10.36 -2.59 -5.26
C ALA A 164 9.90 -2.55 -3.79
N GLU A 165 10.83 -2.53 -2.84
CA GLU A 165 10.53 -2.55 -1.40
C GLU A 165 9.60 -1.40 -0.93
N PRO A 166 9.84 -0.11 -1.27
CA PRO A 166 8.92 0.99 -1.00
C PRO A 166 7.47 0.75 -1.47
N ILE A 167 7.32 0.12 -2.64
CA ILE A 167 6.01 -0.17 -3.25
C ILE A 167 5.34 -1.32 -2.50
N ALA A 168 6.06 -2.41 -2.26
CA ALA A 168 5.56 -3.57 -1.52
C ALA A 168 5.06 -3.17 -0.13
N LYS A 169 5.85 -2.39 0.62
CA LYS A 169 5.49 -1.90 1.96
C LYS A 169 4.24 -1.03 1.96
N ALA A 170 4.05 -0.22 0.92
CA ALA A 170 2.88 0.63 0.79
C ALA A 170 1.62 -0.16 0.39
N ILE A 171 1.74 -1.20 -0.43
CA ILE A 171 0.60 -2.06 -0.82
C ILE A 171 0.20 -3.00 0.32
N ASP A 172 1.18 -3.53 1.04
CA ASP A 172 0.99 -4.41 2.19
C ASP A 172 0.63 -3.64 3.47
N SER A 173 0.16 -2.39 3.37
CA SER A 173 0.02 -1.47 4.49
C SER A 173 -1.14 -1.78 5.47
N ARG A 174 -0.98 -2.93 6.12
CA ARG A 174 -1.03 -3.15 7.58
C ARG A 174 -0.10 -2.21 8.39
N SER A 175 0.51 -1.22 7.75
CA SER A 175 1.36 -0.17 8.31
C SER A 175 0.91 1.20 7.80
N SER A 176 0.48 2.07 8.72
CA SER A 176 0.18 3.50 8.52
C SER A 176 -1.26 3.86 8.11
N ALA A 177 -2.23 3.47 8.95
CA ALA A 177 -3.51 4.18 9.07
C ALA A 177 -3.61 4.82 10.47
N CYS A 178 -2.74 5.80 10.75
CA CYS A 178 -2.90 6.76 11.85
C CYS A 178 -1.85 7.88 11.68
N SER A 179 -2.20 8.92 10.94
CA SER A 179 -1.55 10.22 11.12
C SER A 179 -2.51 11.32 10.70
N GLU A 180 -3.21 11.87 11.69
CA GLU A 180 -3.48 13.31 11.77
C GLU A 180 -3.88 13.65 13.22
N GLN A 181 -2.85 13.91 14.04
CA GLN A 181 -2.74 15.14 14.80
C GLN A 181 -1.26 15.35 15.13
N LYS A 182 -0.69 16.43 14.57
CA LYS A 182 0.64 16.90 14.91
C LYS A 182 0.64 17.40 16.35
N ASN A 183 1.57 16.90 17.15
CA ASN A 183 2.42 17.76 17.97
C ASN A 183 3.73 17.06 18.32
N ASN A 184 4.79 17.87 18.34
CA ASN A 184 6.20 17.52 18.55
C ASN A 184 6.43 16.57 19.74
N GLN A 185 7.27 15.56 19.57
CA GLN A 185 8.69 15.60 19.94
C GLN A 185 9.38 14.29 19.54
N ASN A 186 10.65 14.42 19.17
CA ASN A 186 11.55 13.36 18.76
C ASN A 186 12.13 12.65 20.00
N THR A 187 11.82 11.38 20.19
CA THR A 187 12.68 10.42 20.90
C THR A 187 12.50 9.04 20.27
N GLY A 188 13.57 8.53 19.67
CA GLY A 188 13.62 7.16 19.17
C GLY A 188 13.57 6.18 20.34
N ILE A 189 12.55 5.32 20.32
CA ILE A 189 12.54 4.04 21.03
C ILE A 189 11.96 3.05 20.02
N GLU A 190 12.77 2.07 19.61
CA GLU A 190 12.29 0.91 18.87
C GLU A 190 11.27 0.20 19.77
N GLN A 191 9.99 0.26 19.41
CA GLN A 191 8.94 -0.40 20.18
C GLN A 191 8.95 -1.90 19.86
N GLU A 192 9.51 -2.69 20.77
CA GLU A 192 9.25 -4.13 20.82
C GLU A 192 7.74 -4.38 20.91
N GLY A 193 7.26 -5.35 20.14
CA GLY A 193 5.86 -5.78 20.16
C GLY A 193 5.50 -6.41 21.52
N GLU A 194 4.25 -6.25 21.94
CA GLU A 194 3.78 -6.81 23.21
C GLU A 194 3.55 -8.31 23.10
N GLU A 195 3.88 -9.06 24.16
CA GLU A 195 3.57 -10.50 24.26
C GLU A 195 2.07 -10.78 24.40
N GLU A 196 1.30 -9.84 24.97
CA GLU A 196 -0.15 -9.96 25.17
C GLU A 196 -0.95 -9.00 24.29
N MET A 197 -1.96 -9.52 23.57
CA MET A 197 -2.80 -8.72 22.68
C MET A 197 -3.94 -8.05 23.45
N LYS A 198 -3.75 -6.79 23.85
CA LYS A 198 -4.81 -5.96 24.46
C LYS A 198 -5.23 -4.83 23.52
N CYS A 199 -6.53 -4.64 23.34
CA CYS A 199 -7.01 -3.54 22.50
C CYS A 199 -8.42 -3.07 22.85
N LEU A 200 -8.73 -1.85 22.42
CA LEU A 200 -10.07 -1.30 22.39
C LEU A 200 -10.58 -1.30 20.96
N PHE A 201 -11.88 -1.50 20.78
CA PHE A 201 -12.47 -1.30 19.46
C PHE A 201 -13.92 -0.83 19.49
N THR A 202 -14.35 -0.18 18.42
CA THR A 202 -15.73 0.26 18.21
C THR A 202 -16.27 -0.29 16.90
N VAL A 203 -17.58 -0.54 16.86
CA VAL A 203 -18.29 -0.94 15.65
C VAL A 203 -19.30 0.13 15.29
N GLU A 204 -19.14 0.72 14.12
CA GLU A 204 -20.06 1.73 13.60
C GLU A 204 -21.50 1.19 13.54
N GLY A 205 -22.45 1.97 14.05
CA GLY A 205 -23.85 1.56 14.19
C GLY A 205 -24.22 0.83 15.48
N LYS A 206 -23.24 0.41 16.31
CA LYS A 206 -23.52 -0.24 17.62
C LYS A 206 -23.44 0.70 18.83
N GLY A 207 -22.76 1.84 18.71
CA GLY A 207 -22.69 2.86 19.77
C GLY A 207 -21.93 2.44 21.05
N ALA A 208 -21.27 1.27 21.06
CA ALA A 208 -20.56 0.73 22.21
C ALA A 208 -19.05 0.63 21.95
N VAL A 209 -18.26 0.72 23.02
CA VAL A 209 -16.83 0.45 23.05
C VAL A 209 -16.60 -0.95 23.62
N TYR A 210 -15.72 -1.71 22.99
CA TYR A 210 -15.34 -3.05 23.42
C TYR A 210 -13.88 -3.06 23.84
N TYR A 211 -13.58 -3.78 24.92
CA TYR A 211 -12.23 -4.04 25.41
C TYR A 211 -11.91 -5.53 25.22
N PHE A 212 -10.80 -5.84 24.57
CA PHE A 212 -10.23 -7.18 24.48
C PHE A 212 -9.04 -7.27 25.43
N ASP A 213 -9.14 -8.13 26.44
CA ASP A 213 -8.14 -8.28 27.50
C ASP A 213 -7.02 -9.28 27.17
N GLY A 214 -7.04 -9.84 25.95
CA GLY A 214 -6.18 -10.93 25.49
C GLY A 214 -6.86 -12.30 25.48
N GLN A 215 -8.02 -12.45 26.14
CA GLN A 215 -8.76 -13.71 26.20
C GLN A 215 -10.23 -13.56 25.80
N LYS A 216 -10.88 -12.46 26.19
CA LYS A 216 -12.32 -12.24 25.96
C LYS A 216 -12.63 -10.79 25.61
N VAL A 217 -13.79 -10.59 24.99
CA VAL A 217 -14.34 -9.25 24.72
C VAL A 217 -15.29 -8.83 25.83
N ILE A 218 -15.06 -7.65 26.37
CA ILE A 218 -15.88 -6.99 27.40
C ILE A 218 -16.51 -5.74 26.77
N THR A 219 -17.82 -5.56 26.93
CA THR A 219 -18.49 -4.32 26.49
C THR A 219 -18.41 -3.29 27.59
N LEU A 220 -17.95 -2.07 27.29
CA LEU A 220 -17.88 -0.96 28.24
C LEU A 220 -19.20 -0.18 28.23
N GLY A 221 -19.78 0.01 29.40
CA GLY A 221 -21.07 0.66 29.61
C GLY A 221 -20.96 2.14 29.98
N HIS A 222 -19.78 2.59 30.45
CA HIS A 222 -19.57 3.98 30.87
C HIS A 222 -18.30 4.58 30.25
N PRO A 223 -18.30 5.86 29.82
CA PRO A 223 -17.12 6.53 29.26
C PRO A 223 -15.89 6.55 30.19
N ASP A 224 -16.10 6.49 31.51
CA ASP A 224 -14.98 6.48 32.47
C ASP A 224 -14.27 5.11 32.55
N GLU A 225 -14.94 4.01 32.19
CA GLU A 225 -14.31 2.68 32.07
C GLU A 225 -13.26 2.69 30.95
N LEU A 226 -13.54 3.37 29.84
CA LEU A 226 -12.59 3.56 28.75
C LEU A 226 -11.36 4.36 29.21
N LYS A 227 -11.60 5.51 29.88
CA LYS A 227 -10.52 6.40 30.34
C LYS A 227 -9.59 5.69 31.32
N ILE A 228 -10.15 4.96 32.30
CA ILE A 228 -9.33 4.30 33.32
C ILE A 228 -8.51 3.15 32.74
N ILE A 229 -9.06 2.39 31.77
CA ILE A 229 -8.31 1.33 31.07
C ILE A 229 -7.17 1.91 30.23
N GLN A 230 -7.42 2.99 29.48
CA GLN A 230 -6.38 3.67 28.71
C GLN A 230 -5.27 4.24 29.60
N GLN A 231 -5.65 4.85 30.74
CA GLN A 231 -4.70 5.40 31.70
C GLN A 231 -3.83 4.29 32.33
N ILE A 232 -4.44 3.23 32.87
CA ILE A 232 -3.73 2.11 33.48
C ILE A 232 -2.78 1.46 32.46
N TYR A 233 -3.21 1.27 31.22
CA TYR A 233 -2.36 0.68 30.21
C TYR A 233 -1.17 1.57 29.85
N LYS A 234 -1.40 2.89 29.73
CA LYS A 234 -0.33 3.85 29.46
C LYS A 234 0.70 3.90 30.59
N ASP A 235 0.23 3.87 31.83
CA ASP A 235 1.09 3.88 33.01
C ASP A 235 1.95 2.61 33.10
N ASN A 236 1.43 1.46 32.65
CA ASN A 236 2.17 0.19 32.66
C ASN A 236 3.10 -0.01 31.45
N ASN A 237 2.71 0.47 30.27
CA ASN A 237 3.40 0.15 29.00
C ASN A 237 4.14 1.34 28.39
N GLY A 238 3.98 2.55 28.94
CA GLY A 238 4.59 3.78 28.42
C GLY A 238 4.03 4.24 27.06
N LYS A 239 2.98 3.60 26.56
CA LYS A 239 2.34 3.88 25.27
C LYS A 239 0.82 3.72 25.34
N ASP A 240 0.10 4.33 24.41
CA ASP A 240 -1.37 4.26 24.37
C ASP A 240 -1.85 2.87 23.89
N MET A 241 -2.96 2.40 24.46
CA MET A 241 -3.55 1.12 24.08
C MET A 241 -4.02 1.16 22.62
N PRO A 242 -3.73 0.11 21.81
CA PRO A 242 -4.26 0.01 20.45
C PRO A 242 -5.79 0.16 20.43
N CYS A 243 -6.28 1.10 19.63
CA CYS A 243 -7.71 1.38 19.47
C CYS A 243 -8.12 1.21 18.01
N TYR A 244 -9.12 0.36 17.75
CA TYR A 244 -9.62 0.08 16.40
C TYR A 244 -11.04 0.63 16.20
N LYS A 245 -11.33 1.11 14.98
CA LYS A 245 -12.68 1.49 14.58
C LYS A 245 -13.07 0.69 13.34
N TRP A 246 -14.10 -0.14 13.47
CA TRP A 246 -14.53 -1.04 12.40
C TRP A 246 -15.88 -0.60 11.83
N SER A 247 -15.96 -0.62 10.50
CA SER A 247 -17.22 -0.43 9.77
C SER A 247 -17.95 -1.77 9.63
N PRO A 248 -19.30 -1.79 9.69
CA PRO A 248 -20.09 -3.01 9.47
C PRO A 248 -19.95 -3.58 8.05
N LYS A 249 -19.43 -2.81 7.08
CA LYS A 249 -19.22 -3.26 5.69
C LYS A 249 -18.12 -4.32 5.55
N ALA A 250 -17.20 -4.39 6.51
CA ALA A 250 -16.17 -5.42 6.56
C ALA A 250 -16.25 -6.14 7.91
N PRO A 251 -16.50 -7.46 7.95
CA PRO A 251 -16.89 -8.16 9.17
C PRO A 251 -15.71 -8.46 10.11
N TRP A 252 -14.72 -7.55 10.22
CA TRP A 252 -13.52 -7.72 11.05
C TRP A 252 -13.87 -8.03 12.49
N TYR A 253 -14.80 -7.26 13.06
CA TYR A 253 -15.37 -7.53 14.37
C TYR A 253 -15.94 -8.95 14.48
N ALA A 254 -16.78 -9.35 13.52
CA ALA A 254 -17.44 -10.65 13.55
C ALA A 254 -16.43 -11.80 13.44
N ARG A 255 -15.35 -11.60 12.67
CA ARG A 255 -14.24 -12.56 12.54
C ARG A 255 -13.43 -12.66 13.82
N LEU A 256 -13.09 -11.54 14.47
CA LEU A 256 -12.41 -11.55 15.76
C LEU A 256 -13.27 -12.27 16.81
N MET A 257 -14.56 -11.92 16.90
CA MET A 257 -15.50 -12.59 17.79
C MET A 257 -15.58 -14.09 17.47
N SER A 258 -15.62 -14.48 16.20
CA SER A 258 -15.64 -15.90 15.82
C SER A 258 -14.40 -16.68 16.28
N VAL A 259 -13.22 -16.06 16.31
CA VAL A 259 -12.01 -16.69 16.83
C VAL A 259 -12.07 -16.80 18.35
N ILE A 260 -12.40 -15.70 19.03
CA ILE A 260 -12.48 -15.62 20.50
C ILE A 260 -13.50 -16.61 21.07
N TYR A 261 -14.65 -16.76 20.42
CA TYR A 261 -15.72 -17.66 20.87
C TYR A 261 -15.72 -19.02 20.16
N SER A 262 -14.70 -19.33 19.35
CA SER A 262 -14.56 -20.67 18.79
C SER A 262 -14.28 -21.67 19.91
N LYS A 263 -14.99 -22.80 19.92
CA LYS A 263 -14.64 -23.92 20.81
C LYS A 263 -13.33 -24.53 20.31
N GLU A 264 -12.42 -24.85 21.22
CA GLU A 264 -11.21 -25.60 20.90
C GLU A 264 -11.60 -26.85 20.10
N THR A 265 -11.11 -26.95 18.87
CA THR A 265 -11.17 -28.18 18.11
C THR A 265 -9.95 -28.97 18.52
N THR A 266 -10.13 -29.93 19.43
CA THR A 266 -9.18 -31.02 19.61
C THR A 266 -9.10 -31.76 18.28
N SER A 267 -8.06 -31.48 17.52
CA SER A 267 -7.76 -32.25 16.30
C SER A 267 -7.39 -33.67 16.72
N ILE A 268 -8.10 -34.64 16.14
CA ILE A 268 -7.83 -36.08 16.22
C ILE A 268 -6.76 -36.42 15.19
#